data_AF-A0AAJ1BT52-F1
#
_entry.id   AF-A0AAJ1BT52-F1
#
_cell.length_a   1.000
_cell.length_b   1.000
_cell.length_c   1.000
_cell.angle_alpha   90.00
_cell.angle_beta   90.00
_cell.angle_gamma   90.00
#
_symmetry.space_group_name_H-M   'P 1'
#
loop_
_entity.id
_entity.type
_entity.pdbx_description
1 polymer ?
#
loop_
_entity_poly.entity_id
_entity_poly.type
_entity_poly.pdbx_seq_one_letter_code
_entity_poly.pdbx_strand_id
1 'polypeptide(L)'
;MTVSGVPRITQSVAVNRKGQQQAVGVQFGRMMATLEVWYERYLERRQLRNDLSAMTDEMLKDYRLTRKQAKEIANAPFWRA
;
A
#
# COMPACT_ATOMS: atom_id res chain seq x y z
N MET A 1 -47.11 29.52 -11.43
CA MET A 1 -46.66 28.42 -12.30
C MET A 1 -45.15 28.48 -12.43
N THR A 2 -44.41 27.77 -11.58
CA THR A 2 -42.94 27.73 -11.63
C THR A 2 -42.51 26.53 -12.47
N VAL A 3 -42.15 26.77 -13.73
CA VAL A 3 -41.53 25.75 -14.59
C VAL A 3 -40.07 25.60 -14.17
N SER A 4 -39.83 24.83 -13.11
CA SER A 4 -38.48 24.41 -12.71
C SER A 4 -38.02 23.28 -13.63
N GLY A 5 -37.59 23.65 -14.84
CA GLY A 5 -37.06 22.72 -15.84
C GLY A 5 -35.56 22.85 -15.94
N VAL A 6 -34.80 22.39 -14.94
CA VAL A 6 -33.35 22.16 -15.16
C VAL A 6 -33.24 21.09 -16.27
N PRO A 7 -32.54 21.37 -17.39
CA PRO A 7 -32.53 20.44 -18.51
C PRO A 7 -31.95 19.09 -18.08
N ARG A 8 -32.61 18.00 -18.50
CA ARG A 8 -32.24 16.59 -18.21
C ARG A 8 -30.77 16.27 -18.54
N ILE A 9 -30.21 16.99 -19.52
CA ILE A 9 -28.80 16.93 -19.95
C ILE A 9 -27.86 17.40 -18.84
N THR A 10 -28.20 18.44 -18.07
CA THR A 10 -27.37 18.94 -16.98
C THR A 10 -27.34 17.96 -15.81
N GLN A 11 -28.45 17.26 -15.54
CA GLN A 11 -28.50 16.23 -14.50
C GLN A 11 -27.67 15.00 -14.86
N SER A 12 -27.75 14.51 -16.11
CA SER A 12 -26.97 13.34 -16.53
C SER A 12 -25.45 13.61 -16.54
N VAL A 13 -25.03 14.81 -16.94
CA VAL A 13 -23.62 15.23 -16.87
C VAL A 13 -23.13 15.32 -15.42
N ALA A 14 -23.97 15.83 -14.51
CA ALA A 14 -23.61 15.91 -13.09
C ALA A 14 -23.50 14.52 -12.43
N VAL A 15 -24.38 13.58 -12.77
CA VAL A 15 -24.32 12.18 -12.30
C VAL A 15 -23.07 11.47 -12.84
N ASN A 16 -22.74 11.66 -14.11
CA ASN A 16 -21.54 11.08 -14.72
C ASN A 16 -20.25 11.59 -14.04
N ARG A 17 -20.16 12.91 -13.81
CA ARG A 17 -19.02 13.52 -13.08
C ARG A 17 -18.88 12.98 -11.66
N LYS A 18 -19.98 12.81 -10.92
CA LYS A 18 -19.96 12.23 -9.57
C LYS A 18 -19.48 10.76 -9.58
N GLY A 19 -19.94 9.96 -10.53
CA GLY A 19 -19.50 8.57 -10.70
C GLY A 19 -18.01 8.48 -11.06
N GLN A 20 -17.53 9.35 -11.95
CA GLN A 20 -16.11 9.44 -12.31
C GLN A 20 -15.26 9.87 -11.10
N GLN A 21 -15.69 10.87 -10.34
CA GLN A 21 -14.98 11.31 -9.11
C GLN A 21 -14.91 10.20 -8.06
N GLN A 22 -15.99 9.45 -7.86
CA GLN A 22 -15.99 8.30 -6.94
C GLN A 22 -15.04 7.20 -7.42
N ALA A 23 -15.05 6.87 -8.71
CA ALA A 23 -14.15 5.86 -9.26
C ALA A 23 -12.66 6.25 -9.09
N VAL A 24 -12.31 7.51 -9.35
CA VAL A 24 -10.96 8.02 -9.12
C VAL A 24 -10.57 7.96 -7.65
N GLY A 25 -11.48 8.31 -6.74
CA GLY A 25 -11.26 8.19 -5.29
C GLY A 25 -10.98 6.75 -4.84
N VAL A 26 -11.73 5.76 -5.37
CA VAL A 26 -11.50 4.34 -5.08
C VAL A 26 -10.16 3.86 -5.61
N GLN A 27 -9.79 4.23 -6.84
CA GLN A 27 -8.49 3.85 -7.42
C GLN A 27 -7.33 4.47 -6.63
N PHE A 28 -7.45 5.74 -6.24
CA PHE A 28 -6.47 6.41 -5.39
C PHE A 28 -6.34 5.71 -4.02
N GLY A 29 -7.47 5.34 -3.40
CA GLY A 29 -7.46 4.58 -2.15
C GLY A 29 -6.73 3.24 -2.26
N ARG A 30 -6.95 2.49 -3.34
CA ARG A 30 -6.24 1.22 -3.60
C ARG A 30 -4.74 1.41 -3.82
N MET A 31 -4.36 2.48 -4.53
CA MET A 31 -2.97 2.85 -4.73
C MET A 31 -2.30 3.17 -3.39
N MET A 32 -2.95 3.98 -2.54
CA MET A 32 -2.44 4.33 -1.21
C MET A 32 -2.30 3.12 -0.31
N ALA A 33 -3.28 2.22 -0.28
CA ALA A 33 -3.19 0.97 0.49
C ALA A 33 -2.01 0.09 0.02
N THR A 34 -1.72 0.06 -1.28
CA THR A 34 -0.56 -0.68 -1.81
C THR A 34 0.75 -0.05 -1.38
N LEU A 35 0.84 1.29 -1.42
CA LEU A 35 2.01 2.03 -0.96
C LEU A 35 2.25 1.88 0.54
N GLU A 36 1.18 1.85 1.34
CA GLU A 36 1.24 1.63 2.79
C GLU A 36 1.86 0.25 3.12
N VAL A 37 1.37 -0.82 2.48
CA VAL A 37 1.94 -2.16 2.62
C VAL A 37 3.42 -2.19 2.22
N TRP A 38 3.78 -1.49 1.13
CA TRP A 38 5.18 -1.40 0.69
C TRP A 38 6.06 -0.63 1.67
N TYR A 39 5.52 0.41 2.29
CA TYR A 39 6.23 1.20 3.29
C TYR A 39 6.46 0.42 4.58
N GLU A 40 5.46 -0.29 5.10
CA GLU A 40 5.60 -1.17 6.27
C GLU A 40 6.66 -2.24 6.02
N ARG A 41 6.59 -2.91 4.87
CA ARG A 41 7.58 -3.89 4.40
C ARG A 41 8.99 -3.33 4.30
N TYR A 42 9.12 -2.08 3.89
CA TYR A 42 10.41 -1.39 3.86
C TYR A 42 10.94 -1.14 5.27
N LEU A 43 10.08 -0.68 6.20
CA LEU A 43 10.44 -0.45 7.59
C LEU A 43 10.87 -1.73 8.29
N GLU A 44 10.11 -2.82 8.15
CA GLU A 44 10.44 -4.14 8.72
C GLU A 44 11.82 -4.62 8.25
N ARG A 45 12.09 -4.55 6.94
CA ARG A 45 13.39 -4.98 6.38
C ARG A 45 14.54 -4.08 6.81
N ARG A 46 14.29 -2.77 6.90
CA ARG A 46 15.27 -1.81 7.42
C ARG A 46 15.60 -2.10 8.87
N GLN A 47 14.58 -2.37 9.69
CA GLN A 47 14.74 -2.72 11.09
C GLN A 47 15.53 -4.02 11.25
N LEU A 48 15.12 -5.08 10.54
CA LEU A 48 15.84 -6.35 10.51
C LEU A 48 17.32 -6.17 10.13
N ARG A 49 17.63 -5.32 9.16
CA ARG A 49 19.01 -5.05 8.74
C ARG A 49 19.84 -4.36 9.81
N ASN A 50 19.25 -3.40 10.52
CA ASN A 50 19.91 -2.71 11.64
C ASN A 50 20.19 -3.71 12.77
N ASP A 51 19.20 -4.52 13.11
CA ASP A 51 19.27 -5.47 14.22
C ASP A 51 20.15 -6.68 13.91
N LEU A 52 20.29 -7.04 12.62
CA LEU A 52 21.06 -8.22 12.20
C LEU A 52 22.51 -8.22 12.67
N SER A 53 23.09 -7.02 12.84
CA SER A 53 24.45 -6.85 13.33
C SER A 53 24.59 -7.20 14.82
N ALA A 54 23.51 -7.01 15.59
CA ALA A 54 23.45 -7.29 17.02
C ALA A 54 22.85 -8.68 17.34
N MET A 55 22.02 -9.24 16.45
CA MET A 55 21.46 -10.59 16.63
C MET A 55 22.55 -11.66 16.56
N THR A 56 22.57 -12.56 17.55
CA THR A 56 23.44 -13.75 17.52
C THR A 56 22.87 -14.82 16.61
N ASP A 57 23.69 -15.79 16.22
CA ASP A 57 23.22 -16.93 15.41
C ASP A 57 22.21 -17.81 16.16
N GLU A 58 22.26 -17.84 17.49
CA GLU A 58 21.26 -18.53 18.32
C GLU A 58 19.89 -17.85 18.24
N MET A 59 19.83 -16.52 18.37
CA MET A 59 18.58 -15.78 18.20
C MET A 59 17.96 -16.00 16.82
N LEU A 60 18.78 -16.09 15.76
CA LEU A 60 18.27 -16.37 14.42
C LEU A 60 17.73 -17.81 14.29
N LYS A 61 18.28 -18.77 15.03
CA LYS A 61 17.77 -20.16 15.07
C LYS A 61 16.37 -20.24 15.68
N ASP A 62 16.03 -19.38 16.63
CA ASP A 62 14.66 -19.32 17.18
C ASP A 62 13.63 -18.99 16.09
N TYR A 63 14.03 -18.17 15.11
CA TYR A 63 13.25 -17.87 13.91
C TYR A 63 13.43 -18.89 12.77
N ARG A 64 14.18 -19.97 13.00
CA ARG A 64 14.58 -20.97 11.98
C ARG A 64 15.29 -20.36 10.77
N LEU A 65 16.02 -19.26 10.99
CA LEU A 65 16.78 -18.56 9.97
C LEU A 65 18.27 -18.75 10.15
N THR A 66 18.97 -18.90 9.04
CA THR A 66 20.42 -18.68 9.01
C THR A 66 20.70 -17.19 8.84
N ARG A 67 21.90 -16.74 9.26
CA ARG A 67 22.35 -15.36 9.01
C ARG A 67 22.33 -14.98 7.53
N LYS A 68 22.62 -15.93 6.64
CA LYS A 68 22.53 -15.72 5.19
C LYS A 68 21.09 -15.45 4.75
N GLN A 69 20.14 -16.31 5.16
CA GLN A 69 18.72 -16.13 4.82
C GLN A 69 18.16 -14.83 5.42
N ALA A 70 18.53 -14.50 6.65
CA ALA A 70 18.10 -13.26 7.28
C ALA A 70 18.63 -12.02 6.52
N LYS A 71 19.87 -12.07 6.01
CA LYS A 71 20.41 -11.04 5.09
C LYS A 71 19.66 -10.97 3.76
N GLU A 72 19.30 -12.12 3.18
CA GLU A 72 18.53 -12.17 1.93
C GLU A 72 17.14 -11.54 2.12
N ILE A 73 16.46 -11.86 3.22
CA ILE A 73 15.15 -11.27 3.58
C ILE A 73 15.28 -9.75 3.79
N ALA A 74 16.27 -9.31 4.56
CA ALA A 74 16.49 -7.88 4.86
C ALA A 74 16.86 -7.02 3.63
N ASN A 75 17.39 -7.65 2.57
CA ASN A 75 17.77 -6.99 1.32
C ASN A 75 16.81 -7.27 0.16
N ALA A 76 15.77 -8.09 0.38
CA ALA A 76 14.75 -8.34 -0.63
C ALA A 76 14.02 -7.03 -0.98
N PRO A 77 13.67 -6.79 -2.26
CA PRO A 77 12.87 -5.64 -2.63
C PRO A 77 11.53 -5.61 -1.89
N PHE A 78 11.12 -4.45 -1.35
CA PHE A 78 9.92 -4.32 -0.52
C PHE A 78 8.62 -4.68 -1.28
N TRP A 79 8.63 -4.54 -2.61
CA TRP A 79 7.50 -4.87 -3.48
C TRP A 79 7.39 -6.36 -3.81
N ARG A 80 8.39 -7.19 -3.46
CA ARG A 80 8.31 -8.64 -3.61
C ARG A 80 7.76 -9.28 -2.32
N ALA A 81 6.74 -10.10 -2.49
CA ALA A 81 6.24 -11.03 -1.49
C ALA A 81 7.07 -12.31 -1.51
#